data_AF-A0A536J7P2-F1
#
_entry.id   AF-A0A536J7P2-F1
#
_cell.length_a   1.000
_cell.length_b   1.000
_cell.length_c   1.000
_cell.angle_alpha   90.00
_cell.angle_beta   90.00
_cell.angle_gamma   90.00
#
_symmetry.space_group_name_H-M   'P 1'
#
loop_
_entity.id
_entity.type
_entity.pdbx_description
1 polymer ?
#
loop_
_entity_poly.entity_id
_entity_poly.type
_entity_poly.pdbx_seq_one_letter_code
_entity_poly.pdbx_strand_id
1 'polypeptide(L)'
;NVLLRLGGDGSQSDHDASDPSGLYDVFFRIGGAALGKATAALIVNSDNTILDDIWAWRADHGNGVGWTSNTSDTGVIVNGTNVTAYGLFVEHFQKYEVIWNGDNGTDVFFQNEMPYDVPSQAAWMEAPGVDGYAAFKVADGVTHFNGYGMGSYSFFNQGIDIFAANAFEVPSTLPAGSMRDLLTIFLDVSHGKGGILNVINGVGGSSTIANPDVPVTVVSYP
;
A
#
# COMPACT_ATOMS: atom_id res chain seq x y z
N ASN A 1 0.11 16.21 8.31
CA ASN A 1 -0.15 16.98 7.08
C ASN A 1 -0.75 16.03 6.05
N VAL A 2 -1.87 16.35 5.41
CA VAL A 2 -2.54 15.49 4.41
C VAL A 2 -2.67 16.30 3.13
N LEU A 3 -2.34 15.73 1.96
CA LEU A 3 -2.41 16.48 0.70
C LEU A 3 -3.84 16.63 0.20
N LEU A 4 -4.60 15.53 0.16
CA LEU A 4 -6.03 15.56 -0.18
C LEU A 4 -6.82 14.71 0.81
N ARG A 5 -7.95 15.28 1.26
CA ARG A 5 -8.95 14.59 2.06
C ARG A 5 -10.29 14.75 1.38
N LEU A 6 -10.93 13.64 1.03
CA LEU A 6 -12.28 13.57 0.49
C LEU A 6 -13.24 13.22 1.62
N GLY A 7 -14.19 14.11 1.92
CA GLY A 7 -15.09 14.00 3.07
C GLY A 7 -14.47 14.57 4.37
N GLY A 8 -15.28 15.27 5.16
CA GLY A 8 -14.88 15.80 6.47
C GLY A 8 -14.76 14.72 7.55
N ASP A 9 -14.21 15.08 8.70
CA ASP A 9 -14.18 14.19 9.86
C ASP A 9 -15.62 14.08 10.42
N GLY A 10 -16.35 13.04 9.99
CA GLY A 10 -17.74 12.76 10.42
C GLY A 10 -18.87 13.41 9.59
N SER A 11 -18.63 13.83 8.34
CA SER A 11 -19.66 14.50 7.53
C SER A 11 -20.55 13.53 6.77
N GLN A 12 -21.80 13.38 7.22
CA GLN A 12 -22.89 12.54 6.67
C GLN A 12 -23.50 12.99 5.32
N SER A 13 -22.86 13.86 4.53
CA SER A 13 -23.49 14.43 3.32
C SER A 13 -23.02 13.87 1.97
N ASP A 14 -21.91 13.13 1.91
CA ASP A 14 -21.30 12.70 0.63
C ASP A 14 -21.28 11.15 0.51
N HIS A 15 -22.43 10.52 0.80
CA HIS A 15 -22.57 9.05 0.90
C HIS A 15 -23.67 8.49 -0.03
N ASP A 16 -24.16 9.25 -1.01
CA ASP A 16 -25.22 8.75 -1.89
C ASP A 16 -24.64 7.78 -2.93
N ALA A 17 -25.07 6.52 -2.87
CA ALA A 17 -24.65 5.50 -3.84
C ALA A 17 -25.14 5.79 -5.27
N SER A 18 -26.18 6.61 -5.43
CA SER A 18 -26.71 7.01 -6.74
C SER A 18 -25.99 8.20 -7.38
N ASP A 19 -25.18 8.92 -6.60
CA ASP A 19 -24.35 10.04 -7.05
C ASP A 19 -23.05 10.11 -6.22
N PRO A 20 -22.15 9.13 -6.36
CA PRO A 20 -20.96 9.05 -5.53
C PRO A 20 -19.94 10.12 -5.92
N SER A 21 -19.12 10.52 -4.93
CA SER A 21 -17.89 11.27 -5.23
C SER A 21 -16.89 10.38 -5.98
N GLY A 22 -16.12 10.97 -6.90
CA GLY A 22 -15.09 10.26 -7.63
C GLY A 22 -13.81 11.06 -7.78
N LEU A 23 -12.66 10.38 -7.73
CA LEU A 23 -11.34 10.92 -8.08
C LEU A 23 -10.82 10.16 -9.29
N TYR A 24 -10.52 10.88 -10.36
CA TYR A 24 -10.08 10.34 -11.65
C TYR A 24 -8.76 11.01 -12.05
N ASP A 25 -7.74 10.23 -12.40
CA ASP A 25 -6.41 10.70 -12.82
C ASP A 25 -5.77 11.69 -11.81
N VAL A 26 -5.87 11.37 -10.52
CA VAL A 26 -5.33 12.22 -9.44
C VAL A 26 -4.01 11.67 -8.94
N PHE A 27 -2.93 12.42 -9.16
CA PHE A 27 -1.57 12.00 -8.85
C PHE A 27 -0.94 12.82 -7.73
N PHE A 28 -0.29 12.14 -6.79
CA PHE A 28 0.40 12.73 -5.66
C PHE A 28 1.90 12.48 -5.78
N ARG A 29 2.69 13.54 -5.58
CA ARG A 29 4.15 13.45 -5.56
C ARG A 29 4.72 14.11 -4.33
N ILE A 30 5.52 13.36 -3.56
CA ILE A 30 6.21 13.86 -2.37
C ILE A 30 7.72 13.76 -2.55
N GLY A 31 8.35 14.88 -2.94
CA GLY A 31 9.77 14.93 -3.28
C GLY A 31 10.03 14.96 -4.79
N GLY A 32 11.28 14.68 -5.18
CA GLY A 32 11.71 14.51 -6.57
C GLY A 32 12.03 15.81 -7.31
N ALA A 33 11.12 16.79 -7.32
CA ALA A 33 11.41 18.11 -7.91
C ALA A 33 12.10 19.05 -6.90
N ALA A 34 11.66 18.98 -5.65
CA ALA A 34 12.17 19.70 -4.49
C ALA A 34 11.77 18.93 -3.23
N LEU A 35 12.24 19.37 -2.06
CA LEU A 35 11.83 18.79 -0.78
C LEU A 35 10.30 18.90 -0.60
N GLY A 36 9.65 17.76 -0.33
CA GLY A 36 8.24 17.67 0.04
C GLY A 36 8.04 16.66 1.16
N LYS A 37 7.05 16.87 2.02
CA LYS A 37 6.71 15.98 3.16
C LYS A 37 5.21 15.93 3.34
N ALA A 38 4.66 14.75 3.58
CA ALA A 38 3.24 14.58 3.90
C ALA A 38 3.07 13.44 4.91
N THR A 39 2.14 13.54 5.85
CA THR A 39 1.79 12.38 6.69
C THR A 39 0.94 11.39 5.90
N ALA A 40 0.01 11.87 5.07
CA ALA A 40 -0.70 11.05 4.10
C ALA A 40 -0.86 11.77 2.76
N ALA A 41 -0.86 11.03 1.64
CA ALA A 41 -1.17 11.61 0.35
C ALA A 41 -2.69 11.80 0.21
N LEU A 42 -3.45 10.73 0.41
CA LEU A 42 -4.90 10.71 0.24
C LEU A 42 -5.60 10.10 1.46
N ILE A 43 -6.65 10.77 1.93
CA ILE A 43 -7.61 10.20 2.89
C ILE A 43 -9.01 10.25 2.27
N VAL A 44 -9.68 9.11 2.21
CA VAL A 44 -11.05 8.96 1.67
C VAL A 44 -12.00 8.62 2.82
N ASN A 45 -12.74 9.62 3.29
CA ASN A 45 -13.75 9.45 4.34
C ASN A 45 -15.16 9.21 3.78
N SER A 46 -15.45 9.70 2.58
CA SER A 46 -16.77 9.58 1.95
C SER A 46 -17.06 8.15 1.50
N ASP A 47 -18.25 7.64 1.86
CA ASP A 47 -18.70 6.30 1.43
C ASP A 47 -19.01 6.28 -0.07
N ASN A 48 -19.00 5.09 -0.66
CA ASN A 48 -19.29 4.83 -2.08
C ASN A 48 -18.35 5.56 -3.06
N THR A 49 -17.28 6.20 -2.58
CA THR A 49 -16.32 6.91 -3.42
C THR A 49 -15.75 5.97 -4.49
N ILE A 50 -15.60 6.49 -5.71
CA ILE A 50 -14.87 5.83 -6.79
C ILE A 50 -13.46 6.45 -6.90
N LEU A 51 -12.44 5.62 -6.79
CA LEU A 51 -11.06 5.96 -7.11
C LEU A 51 -10.73 5.29 -8.45
N ASP A 52 -10.34 6.07 -9.46
CA ASP A 52 -10.02 5.55 -10.79
C ASP A 52 -8.71 6.20 -11.26
N ASP A 53 -7.70 5.37 -11.50
CA ASP A 53 -6.34 5.78 -11.86
C ASP A 53 -5.72 6.76 -10.85
N ILE A 54 -5.41 6.24 -9.66
CA ILE A 54 -4.74 7.00 -8.60
C ILE A 54 -3.28 6.55 -8.50
N TRP A 55 -2.36 7.52 -8.54
CA TRP A 55 -0.97 7.28 -8.24
C TRP A 55 -0.50 8.14 -7.07
N ALA A 56 -0.24 7.52 -5.92
CA ALA A 56 0.37 8.15 -4.77
C ALA A 56 1.84 7.72 -4.67
N TRP A 57 2.76 8.66 -4.90
CA TRP A 57 4.18 8.36 -5.00
C TRP A 57 5.01 9.22 -4.05
N ARG A 58 5.61 8.56 -3.05
CA ARG A 58 6.75 9.14 -2.33
C ARG A 58 7.98 8.98 -3.23
N ALA A 59 8.63 10.08 -3.57
CA ALA A 59 9.71 10.04 -4.54
C ALA A 59 10.88 9.15 -4.10
N ASP A 60 11.28 8.20 -4.93
CA ASP A 60 12.48 7.35 -4.78
C ASP A 60 13.72 7.95 -5.47
N HIS A 61 13.54 8.96 -6.33
CA HIS A 61 14.62 9.64 -7.04
C HIS A 61 14.38 11.15 -7.24
N GLY A 62 15.45 11.87 -7.55
CA GLY A 62 15.44 13.32 -7.80
C GLY A 62 15.87 14.16 -6.59
N ASN A 63 15.52 15.44 -6.62
CA ASN A 63 15.89 16.40 -5.58
C ASN A 63 15.04 16.25 -4.31
N GLY A 64 15.67 16.36 -3.14
CA GLY A 64 14.97 16.33 -1.86
C GLY A 64 14.49 14.93 -1.45
N VAL A 65 15.04 13.87 -2.03
CA VAL A 65 14.71 12.48 -1.73
C VAL A 65 15.67 11.87 -0.69
N GLY A 66 15.11 11.04 0.19
CA GLY A 66 15.84 10.23 1.16
C GLY A 66 15.02 10.02 2.43
N TRP A 67 15.38 9.01 3.21
CA TRP A 67 14.61 8.53 4.36
C TRP A 67 14.23 9.61 5.38
N THR A 68 15.13 10.56 5.63
CA THR A 68 14.90 11.69 6.55
C THR A 68 14.55 13.00 5.82
N SER A 69 14.56 12.97 4.49
CA SER A 69 14.31 14.12 3.62
C SER A 69 12.84 14.22 3.23
N ASN A 70 12.32 13.42 2.28
CA ASN A 70 10.92 13.45 1.88
C ASN A 70 10.04 12.53 2.72
N THR A 71 10.12 12.70 4.04
CA THR A 71 9.42 11.86 5.03
C THR A 71 7.92 11.81 4.73
N SER A 72 7.39 10.61 4.53
CA SER A 72 5.97 10.39 4.32
C SER A 72 5.48 9.07 4.88
N ASP A 73 4.51 9.11 5.79
CA ASP A 73 4.12 7.95 6.58
C ASP A 73 3.30 6.95 5.75
N THR A 74 2.13 7.35 5.23
CA THR A 74 1.21 6.46 4.51
C THR A 74 0.76 7.07 3.20
N GLY A 75 0.54 6.26 2.16
CA GLY A 75 0.05 6.76 0.87
C GLY A 75 -1.43 7.09 0.93
N VAL A 76 -2.26 6.06 0.98
CA VAL A 76 -3.72 6.16 0.88
C VAL A 76 -4.39 5.56 2.12
N ILE A 77 -5.34 6.28 2.71
CA ILE A 77 -6.17 5.80 3.80
C ILE A 77 -7.63 5.85 3.38
N VAL A 78 -8.31 4.71 3.35
CA VAL A 78 -9.73 4.60 2.98
C VAL A 78 -10.54 4.29 4.23
N ASN A 79 -11.32 5.26 4.71
CA ASN A 79 -12.23 5.12 5.84
C ASN A 79 -13.67 4.89 5.41
N GLY A 80 -14.06 5.37 4.22
CA GLY A 80 -15.40 5.22 3.68
C GLY A 80 -15.78 3.76 3.40
N THR A 81 -17.02 3.40 3.69
CA THR A 81 -17.67 2.13 3.35
C THR A 81 -18.02 2.09 1.86
N ASN A 82 -18.03 0.92 1.24
CA ASN A 82 -18.38 0.73 -0.19
C ASN A 82 -17.49 1.50 -1.17
N VAL A 83 -16.30 1.95 -0.77
CA VAL A 83 -15.36 2.59 -1.68
C VAL A 83 -14.88 1.57 -2.70
N THR A 84 -14.76 1.99 -3.96
CA THR A 84 -14.23 1.15 -5.04
C THR A 84 -13.01 1.82 -5.65
N ALA A 85 -11.92 1.08 -5.78
CA ALA A 85 -10.72 1.49 -6.50
C ALA A 85 -10.55 0.66 -7.78
N TYR A 86 -10.23 1.36 -8.87
CA TYR A 86 -9.82 0.79 -10.15
C TYR A 86 -8.46 1.39 -10.51
N GLY A 87 -7.42 0.55 -10.60
CA GLY A 87 -6.09 1.05 -10.93
C GLY A 87 -5.48 1.89 -9.80
N LEU A 88 -5.14 1.24 -8.68
CA LEU A 88 -4.52 1.90 -7.54
C LEU A 88 -3.00 1.67 -7.52
N PHE A 89 -2.22 2.74 -7.62
CA PHE A 89 -0.76 2.72 -7.60
C PHE A 89 -0.27 3.49 -6.38
N VAL A 90 0.43 2.84 -5.44
CA VAL A 90 0.91 3.50 -4.21
C VAL A 90 2.30 3.02 -3.85
N GLU A 91 3.27 3.93 -3.74
CA GLU A 91 4.68 3.55 -3.72
C GLU A 91 5.54 4.34 -2.72
N HIS A 92 6.44 3.59 -2.09
CA HIS A 92 7.59 4.00 -1.29
C HIS A 92 7.32 4.77 0.00
N PHE A 93 6.11 4.75 0.54
CA PHE A 93 5.82 5.37 1.83
C PHE A 93 6.54 4.65 2.98
N GLN A 94 6.74 5.34 4.11
CA GLN A 94 7.60 4.84 5.19
C GLN A 94 6.91 3.85 6.12
N LYS A 95 5.58 3.73 6.05
CA LYS A 95 4.75 2.76 6.78
C LYS A 95 3.86 2.02 5.79
N TYR A 96 2.61 1.73 6.14
CA TYR A 96 1.67 1.13 5.21
C TYR A 96 1.46 2.03 4.00
N GLU A 97 1.45 1.43 2.82
CA GLU A 97 1.24 2.14 1.55
C GLU A 97 -0.25 2.47 1.43
N VAL A 98 -1.10 1.46 1.66
CA VAL A 98 -2.55 1.58 1.79
C VAL A 98 -3.04 1.06 3.15
N ILE A 99 -3.91 1.83 3.80
CA ILE A 99 -4.74 1.37 4.92
C ILE A 99 -6.21 1.45 4.50
N TRP A 100 -6.92 0.33 4.59
CA TRP A 100 -8.34 0.22 4.27
C TRP A 100 -9.14 -0.11 5.53
N ASN A 101 -9.81 0.89 6.07
CA ASN A 101 -10.62 0.82 7.29
C ASN A 101 -12.12 0.63 7.00
N GLY A 102 -12.60 1.02 5.81
CA GLY A 102 -14.01 0.97 5.45
C GLY A 102 -14.49 -0.42 5.05
N ASP A 103 -15.73 -0.77 5.44
CA ASP A 103 -16.32 -2.07 5.14
C ASP A 103 -16.84 -2.15 3.69
N ASN A 104 -17.00 -3.37 3.19
CA ASN A 104 -17.49 -3.67 1.84
C ASN A 104 -16.74 -2.94 0.71
N GLY A 105 -15.45 -2.67 0.92
CA GLY A 105 -14.57 -2.06 -0.08
C GLY A 105 -14.21 -3.02 -1.22
N THR A 106 -13.87 -2.47 -2.38
CA THR A 106 -13.34 -3.24 -3.52
C THR A 106 -12.14 -2.55 -4.12
N ASP A 107 -11.07 -3.29 -4.40
CA ASP A 107 -9.92 -2.83 -5.16
C ASP A 107 -9.66 -3.79 -6.33
N VAL A 108 -9.67 -3.24 -7.54
CA VAL A 108 -9.41 -3.94 -8.78
C VAL A 108 -8.17 -3.35 -9.41
N PHE A 109 -7.10 -4.16 -9.42
CA PHE A 109 -5.74 -3.79 -9.78
C PHE A 109 -5.07 -2.87 -8.75
N PHE A 110 -4.06 -3.44 -8.06
CA PHE A 110 -3.16 -2.70 -7.19
C PHE A 110 -1.71 -2.95 -7.57
N GLN A 111 -0.93 -1.88 -7.60
CA GLN A 111 0.51 -1.91 -7.82
C GLN A 111 1.19 -1.13 -6.69
N ASN A 112 2.26 -1.70 -6.14
CA ASN A 112 3.07 -1.06 -5.11
C ASN A 112 4.54 -1.47 -5.19
N GLU A 113 5.44 -0.52 -5.00
CA GLU A 113 6.82 -0.80 -4.59
C GLU A 113 7.10 -0.30 -3.17
N MET A 114 7.71 -1.15 -2.34
CA MET A 114 8.14 -0.82 -0.97
C MET A 114 9.21 0.28 -0.96
N PRO A 115 9.44 1.01 0.15
CA PRO A 115 10.45 2.06 0.20
C PRO A 115 11.86 1.50 0.03
N TYR A 116 12.61 2.00 -0.94
CA TYR A 116 13.96 1.48 -1.23
C TYR A 116 15.01 1.89 -0.20
N ASP A 117 14.80 3.05 0.43
CA ASP A 117 15.78 3.80 1.19
C ASP A 117 15.73 3.54 2.70
N VAL A 118 15.16 2.40 3.12
CA VAL A 118 15.10 1.96 4.52
C VAL A 118 16.52 1.81 5.10
N PRO A 119 16.88 2.51 6.19
CA PRO A 119 18.27 2.59 6.66
C PRO A 119 18.67 1.45 7.61
N SER A 120 17.70 0.71 8.17
CA SER A 120 17.91 -0.49 9.00
C SER A 120 16.59 -1.18 9.25
N GLN A 121 16.61 -2.49 9.54
CA GLN A 121 15.39 -3.22 9.90
C GLN A 121 14.71 -2.58 11.13
N ALA A 122 15.48 -2.18 12.15
CA ALA A 122 14.95 -1.54 13.36
C ALA A 122 14.24 -0.19 13.11
N ALA A 123 14.57 0.50 12.00
CA ALA A 123 13.89 1.74 11.61
C ALA A 123 12.56 1.50 10.89
N TRP A 124 12.30 0.25 10.48
CA TRP A 124 11.15 -0.15 9.68
C TRP A 124 10.57 -1.47 10.20
N MET A 125 9.94 -1.37 11.37
CA MET A 125 9.22 -2.45 12.05
C MET A 125 7.79 -1.97 12.30
N GLU A 126 6.79 -2.70 11.83
CA GLU A 126 5.39 -2.42 12.15
C GLU A 126 5.14 -2.50 13.66
N ALA A 127 5.66 -3.55 14.28
CA ALA A 127 5.53 -3.83 15.70
C ALA A 127 6.76 -4.64 16.19
N PRO A 128 6.97 -4.78 17.51
CA PRO A 128 8.02 -5.65 18.02
C PRO A 128 7.90 -7.08 17.48
N GLY A 129 8.89 -7.49 16.66
CA GLY A 129 8.92 -8.81 16.03
C GLY A 129 8.15 -8.94 14.72
N VAL A 130 7.64 -7.83 14.16
CA VAL A 130 6.99 -7.79 12.84
C VAL A 130 7.81 -6.88 11.93
N ASP A 131 8.53 -7.50 11.00
CA ASP A 131 9.42 -6.83 10.05
C ASP A 131 8.63 -6.03 9.01
N GLY A 132 8.99 -4.76 8.80
CA GLY A 132 8.40 -3.90 7.79
C GLY A 132 6.92 -3.57 8.02
N TYR A 133 6.30 -2.90 7.06
CA TYR A 133 4.86 -2.63 7.00
C TYR A 133 4.31 -3.21 5.70
N ALA A 134 3.08 -3.72 5.74
CA ALA A 134 2.41 -4.22 4.54
C ALA A 134 2.13 -3.11 3.51
N ALA A 135 2.19 -3.47 2.23
CA ALA A 135 1.75 -2.60 1.14
C ALA A 135 0.25 -2.31 1.23
N PHE A 136 -0.55 -3.29 1.65
CA PHE A 136 -1.99 -3.10 1.78
C PHE A 136 -2.49 -3.74 3.06
N LYS A 137 -2.97 -2.91 3.98
CA LYS A 137 -3.58 -3.34 5.24
C LYS A 137 -5.09 -3.12 5.20
N VAL A 138 -5.87 -4.19 5.21
CA VAL A 138 -7.29 -4.16 5.56
C VAL A 138 -7.41 -4.24 7.08
N ALA A 139 -8.13 -3.31 7.69
CA ALA A 139 -8.24 -3.20 9.15
C ALA A 139 -9.00 -4.39 9.75
N ASP A 140 -8.62 -4.78 10.97
CA ASP A 140 -9.10 -6.00 11.64
C ASP A 140 -10.62 -6.05 11.84
N GLY A 141 -11.28 -4.89 11.89
CA GLY A 141 -12.73 -4.77 12.06
C GLY A 141 -13.55 -4.88 10.76
N VAL A 142 -12.91 -4.91 9.59
CA VAL A 142 -13.58 -5.05 8.29
C VAL A 142 -14.14 -6.47 8.15
N THR A 143 -15.38 -6.58 7.70
CA THR A 143 -16.07 -7.88 7.57
C THR A 143 -16.21 -8.33 6.12
N HIS A 144 -16.17 -7.39 5.17
CA HIS A 144 -16.25 -7.63 3.75
C HIS A 144 -15.24 -6.73 3.02
N PHE A 145 -14.41 -7.33 2.17
CA PHE A 145 -13.52 -6.60 1.28
C PHE A 145 -13.26 -7.47 0.05
N ASN A 146 -13.06 -6.88 -1.13
CA ASN A 146 -12.69 -7.62 -2.33
C ASN A 146 -11.44 -7.03 -2.99
N GLY A 147 -10.34 -7.77 -3.01
CA GLY A 147 -9.12 -7.42 -3.75
C GLY A 147 -8.94 -8.32 -4.98
N TYR A 148 -8.54 -7.75 -6.11
CA TYR A 148 -8.29 -8.47 -7.37
C TYR A 148 -7.02 -7.98 -8.06
N GLY A 149 -6.09 -8.89 -8.36
CA GLY A 149 -4.91 -8.60 -9.17
C GLY A 149 -3.99 -7.57 -8.51
N MET A 150 -3.43 -7.92 -7.34
CA MET A 150 -2.68 -6.98 -6.51
C MET A 150 -1.22 -7.41 -6.40
N GLY A 151 -0.29 -6.51 -6.67
CA GLY A 151 1.15 -6.77 -6.68
C GLY A 151 1.95 -5.83 -5.77
N SER A 152 2.93 -6.39 -5.06
CA SER A 152 3.92 -5.61 -4.31
C SER A 152 5.36 -6.04 -4.64
N TYR A 153 6.24 -5.08 -4.90
CA TYR A 153 7.64 -5.30 -5.26
C TYR A 153 8.60 -4.78 -4.18
N SER A 154 9.78 -5.40 -4.08
CA SER A 154 10.84 -4.99 -3.16
C SER A 154 12.20 -4.83 -3.86
N PHE A 155 12.92 -3.76 -3.50
CA PHE A 155 14.22 -3.37 -4.04
C PHE A 155 15.02 -2.54 -3.00
N PHE A 156 15.15 -3.01 -1.77
CA PHE A 156 15.88 -2.24 -0.75
C PHE A 156 17.34 -2.05 -1.17
N ASN A 157 17.77 -0.81 -1.42
CA ASN A 157 19.02 -0.53 -2.12
C ASN A 157 20.08 0.17 -1.25
N GLN A 158 19.88 0.16 0.08
CA GLN A 158 20.82 0.74 1.04
C GLN A 158 22.00 -0.19 1.38
N GLY A 159 22.15 -1.32 0.68
CA GLY A 159 23.26 -2.26 0.86
C GLY A 159 23.17 -3.14 2.10
N ILE A 160 21.98 -3.22 2.72
CA ILE A 160 21.68 -4.04 3.89
C ILE A 160 20.40 -4.85 3.64
N ASP A 161 20.30 -6.04 4.22
CA ASP A 161 19.08 -6.82 4.12
C ASP A 161 17.96 -6.19 4.97
N ILE A 162 16.84 -5.90 4.31
CA ILE A 162 15.60 -5.38 4.88
C ILE A 162 14.46 -6.28 4.44
N PHE A 163 13.59 -6.63 5.38
CA PHE A 163 12.46 -7.52 5.13
C PHE A 163 11.13 -6.85 5.49
N ALA A 164 10.11 -7.21 4.72
CA ALA A 164 8.72 -7.09 5.11
C ALA A 164 8.15 -8.49 5.41
N ALA A 165 7.47 -8.64 6.54
CA ALA A 165 6.86 -9.90 6.93
C ALA A 165 5.78 -10.34 5.94
N ASN A 166 4.96 -9.39 5.47
CA ASN A 166 3.88 -9.59 4.52
C ASN A 166 3.83 -8.43 3.52
N ALA A 167 3.39 -8.68 2.28
CA ALA A 167 2.95 -7.61 1.38
C ALA A 167 1.50 -7.18 1.67
N PHE A 168 0.63 -8.14 1.96
CA PHE A 168 -0.79 -7.91 2.19
C PHE A 168 -1.19 -8.40 3.58
N GLU A 169 -2.02 -7.62 4.26
CA GLU A 169 -2.54 -7.98 5.58
C GLU A 169 -4.03 -7.73 5.65
N VAL A 170 -4.80 -8.78 5.95
CA VAL A 170 -6.26 -8.71 6.00
C VAL A 170 -6.82 -9.52 7.18
N PRO A 171 -8.05 -9.27 7.65
CA PRO A 171 -8.68 -10.12 8.64
C PRO A 171 -8.82 -11.56 8.13
N SER A 172 -8.41 -12.55 8.93
CA SER A 172 -8.62 -13.97 8.59
C SER A 172 -10.10 -14.38 8.62
N THR A 173 -10.97 -13.53 9.15
CA THR A 173 -12.42 -13.70 9.22
C THR A 173 -13.14 -13.25 7.95
N LEU A 174 -12.45 -12.67 6.97
CA LEU A 174 -13.06 -12.31 5.68
C LEU A 174 -13.66 -13.55 5.00
N PRO A 175 -14.70 -13.39 4.16
CA PRO A 175 -15.25 -14.48 3.35
C PRO A 175 -14.19 -15.12 2.45
N ALA A 176 -14.34 -16.42 2.18
CA ALA A 176 -13.41 -17.16 1.34
C ALA A 176 -13.27 -16.52 -0.06
N GLY A 177 -12.04 -16.34 -0.51
CA GLY A 177 -11.70 -15.72 -1.78
C GLY A 177 -11.91 -14.21 -1.85
N SER A 178 -11.91 -13.50 -0.71
CA SER A 178 -11.96 -12.04 -0.67
C SER A 178 -10.80 -11.39 -1.43
N MET A 179 -9.63 -12.00 -1.43
CA MET A 179 -8.43 -11.58 -2.15
C MET A 179 -8.14 -12.57 -3.28
N ARG A 180 -7.93 -12.09 -4.50
CA ARG A 180 -7.70 -12.92 -5.68
C ARG A 180 -6.50 -12.42 -6.48
N ASP A 181 -5.69 -13.36 -6.95
CA ASP A 181 -4.53 -13.12 -7.82
C ASP A 181 -3.52 -12.13 -7.23
N LEU A 182 -3.03 -12.44 -6.03
CA LEU A 182 -1.98 -11.67 -5.35
C LEU A 182 -0.60 -12.12 -5.82
N LEU A 183 0.35 -11.18 -5.89
CA LEU A 183 1.75 -11.47 -6.17
C LEU A 183 2.72 -10.60 -5.38
N THR A 184 3.92 -11.14 -5.17
CA THR A 184 5.10 -10.36 -4.76
C THR A 184 6.30 -10.66 -5.65
N ILE A 185 7.18 -9.69 -5.83
CA ILE A 185 8.41 -9.83 -6.61
C ILE A 185 9.57 -9.13 -5.90
N PHE A 186 10.74 -9.76 -5.93
CA PHE A 186 12.00 -9.10 -5.60
C PHE A 186 12.68 -8.64 -6.89
N LEU A 187 13.05 -7.37 -6.95
CA LEU A 187 13.63 -6.75 -8.13
C LEU A 187 15.16 -6.70 -8.04
N ASP A 188 15.82 -6.89 -9.18
CA ASP A 188 17.24 -6.62 -9.42
C ASP A 188 18.21 -7.13 -8.32
N VAL A 189 18.78 -8.31 -8.58
CA VAL A 189 19.80 -8.95 -7.75
C VAL A 189 21.08 -8.15 -7.52
N SER A 190 21.37 -7.18 -8.39
CA SER A 190 22.66 -6.47 -8.37
C SER A 190 22.67 -5.41 -7.27
N HIS A 191 21.54 -4.74 -7.08
CA HIS A 191 21.42 -3.59 -6.19
C HIS A 191 20.40 -3.80 -5.06
N GLY A 192 19.38 -4.63 -5.26
CA GLY A 192 18.40 -4.98 -4.24
C GLY A 192 18.96 -5.88 -3.14
N LYS A 193 18.41 -5.76 -1.93
CA LYS A 193 18.71 -6.57 -0.74
C LYS A 193 17.44 -6.97 -0.01
N GLY A 194 17.52 -8.02 0.80
CA GLY A 194 16.38 -8.54 1.57
C GLY A 194 15.20 -9.02 0.72
N GLY A 195 13.99 -8.57 1.03
CA GLY A 195 12.77 -8.88 0.25
C GLY A 195 11.47 -8.94 1.06
N ILE A 196 10.48 -9.65 0.55
CA ILE A 196 9.18 -9.87 1.20
C ILE A 196 9.08 -11.35 1.60
N LEU A 197 8.76 -11.63 2.86
CA LEU A 197 8.78 -13.00 3.39
C LEU A 197 7.52 -13.79 3.07
N ASN A 198 6.37 -13.12 2.93
CA ASN A 198 5.10 -13.74 2.58
C ASN A 198 4.26 -12.81 1.70
N VAL A 199 3.47 -13.40 0.80
CA VAL A 199 2.52 -12.64 0.00
C VAL A 199 1.47 -12.04 0.92
N ILE A 200 0.78 -12.85 1.72
CA ILE A 200 -0.34 -12.39 2.57
C ILE A 200 -0.38 -13.16 3.89
N ASN A 201 -0.43 -12.47 5.04
CA ASN A 201 -0.65 -13.08 6.36
C ASN A 201 0.13 -14.40 6.64
N GLY A 202 1.42 -14.47 6.29
CA GLY A 202 2.23 -15.68 6.46
C GLY A 202 2.06 -16.76 5.38
N VAL A 203 1.36 -16.47 4.27
CA VAL A 203 1.05 -17.39 3.17
C VAL A 203 1.70 -16.92 1.86
N GLY A 204 2.05 -17.87 0.99
CA GLY A 204 2.62 -17.63 -0.35
C GLY A 204 4.14 -17.84 -0.42
N GLY A 205 4.85 -17.63 0.69
CA GLY A 205 6.30 -17.74 0.76
C GLY A 205 7.01 -16.47 0.26
N SER A 206 8.33 -16.53 0.21
CA SER A 206 9.18 -15.34 0.12
C SER A 206 9.57 -14.97 -1.31
N SER A 207 9.49 -13.69 -1.67
CA SER A 207 10.16 -13.09 -2.82
C SER A 207 11.41 -12.35 -2.34
N THR A 208 12.58 -12.88 -2.68
CA THR A 208 13.89 -12.37 -2.22
C THR A 208 14.93 -12.52 -3.34
N ILE A 209 16.18 -12.19 -3.04
CA ILE A 209 17.31 -12.43 -3.95
C ILE A 209 17.47 -13.90 -4.39
N ALA A 210 16.87 -14.87 -3.69
CA ALA A 210 16.90 -16.28 -4.10
C ALA A 210 16.01 -16.58 -5.34
N ASN A 211 15.05 -15.71 -5.64
CA ASN A 211 14.08 -15.85 -6.73
C ASN A 211 13.75 -14.47 -7.34
N PRO A 212 14.75 -13.77 -7.88
CA PRO A 212 14.60 -12.42 -8.42
C PRO A 212 13.75 -12.41 -9.69
N ASP A 213 12.98 -11.36 -9.89
CA ASP A 213 12.14 -11.13 -11.07
C ASP A 213 11.16 -12.28 -11.37
N VAL A 214 10.87 -13.11 -10.36
CA VAL A 214 9.93 -14.23 -10.43
C VAL A 214 8.76 -13.96 -9.48
N PRO A 215 7.51 -13.93 -9.99
CA PRO A 215 6.32 -13.79 -9.14
C PRO A 215 6.17 -14.94 -8.15
N VAL A 216 6.02 -14.60 -6.88
CA VAL A 216 5.50 -15.48 -5.83
C VAL A 216 4.04 -15.14 -5.64
N THR A 217 3.14 -16.11 -5.79
CA THR A 217 1.71 -15.84 -5.99
C THR A 217 0.82 -16.54 -4.97
N VAL A 218 -0.33 -15.92 -4.70
CA VAL A 218 -1.46 -16.51 -3.98
C VAL A 218 -2.72 -16.24 -4.79
N VAL A 219 -3.32 -17.31 -5.33
CA VAL A 219 -4.48 -17.20 -6.26
C VAL A 219 -5.75 -16.76 -5.53
N SER A 220 -5.95 -17.18 -4.28
CA SER A 220 -7.14 -16.89 -3.49
C SER A 220 -6.81 -16.85 -2.00
N TYR A 221 -7.39 -15.91 -1.26
CA TYR A 221 -7.27 -15.80 0.20
C TYR A 221 -8.46 -15.02 0.80
N PRO A 222 -8.93 -15.31 2.03
CA PRO A 222 -8.68 -16.56 2.73
C PRO A 222 -9.24 -17.76 1.95
#